data_AF-A0AAE0FTN7-F1
#
_entry.id   AF-A0AAE0FTN7-F1
#
_cell.length_a   1.000
_cell.length_b   1.000
_cell.length_c   1.000
_cell.angle_alpha   90.00
_cell.angle_beta   90.00
_cell.angle_gamma   90.00
#
_symmetry.space_group_name_H-M   'P 1'
#
loop_
_entity.id
_entity.type
_entity.pdbx_description
1 polymer ?
#
loop_
_entity_poly.entity_id
_entity_poly.type
_entity_poly.pdbx_seq_one_letter_code
_entity_poly.pdbx_strand_id
1 'polypeptide(L)'
;GHYWEKIIKRRTVHSMSGEGNFYKFLMSKGLIELFLWLDIGCMRNREYNWQTLVSHPEVVPLPSILIQAREKPTELSTTWVDKTRHACYVAGASMAGTVAAWPEFFEAFKLTIDGYVDRGLCIGEDQAVIQTTCTRHLSLCRFVLPGQMQGDPWFGMLWALHHGVNVDTL
;
A
#
# COMPACT_ATOMS: atom_id res chain seq x y z
N GLY A 1 -3.24 -20.42 -13.95
CA GLY A 1 -1.83 -20.01 -14.02
C GLY A 1 -1.68 -18.75 -13.19
N HIS A 2 -0.93 -18.81 -12.09
CA HIS A 2 -0.75 -17.68 -11.19
C HIS A 2 0.29 -16.73 -11.77
N TYR A 3 -0.06 -15.45 -11.84
CA TYR A 3 0.70 -14.39 -12.50
C TYR A 3 1.32 -13.49 -11.43
N TRP A 4 2.45 -13.91 -10.84
CA TRP A 4 3.20 -13.07 -9.91
C TRP A 4 4.69 -13.29 -10.15
N GLU A 5 5.39 -12.22 -10.55
CA GLU A 5 6.79 -11.88 -10.25
C GLU A 5 7.37 -10.95 -11.32
N LYS A 6 7.50 -9.66 -10.99
CA LYS A 6 8.53 -8.80 -11.59
C LYS A 6 9.31 -8.16 -10.45
N ILE A 7 10.46 -8.77 -10.14
CA ILE A 7 11.46 -8.22 -9.25
C ILE A 7 12.12 -7.02 -9.95
N ILE A 8 11.98 -5.82 -9.40
CA ILE A 8 12.62 -4.61 -9.93
C ILE A 8 14.09 -4.58 -9.47
N LYS A 9 15.04 -4.79 -10.40
CA LYS A 9 16.50 -4.61 -10.18
C LYS A 9 17.00 -3.28 -10.79
N ARG A 10 17.99 -2.67 -10.13
CA ARG A 10 18.40 -1.24 -10.04
C ARG A 10 19.15 -0.57 -11.22
N ARG A 11 19.22 0.79 -11.14
CA ARG A 11 20.43 1.63 -11.38
C ARG A 11 20.52 2.75 -10.30
N THR A 12 21.75 3.17 -9.93
CA THR A 12 22.06 3.99 -8.74
C THR A 12 22.55 5.42 -9.10
N VAL A 13 22.14 6.45 -8.35
CA VAL A 13 22.73 7.82 -8.35
C VAL A 13 22.82 8.32 -6.89
N HIS A 14 23.92 9.00 -6.52
CA HIS A 14 24.25 9.41 -5.15
C HIS A 14 23.91 10.89 -4.85
N SER A 15 23.32 11.16 -3.67
CA SER A 15 23.26 12.49 -3.00
C SER A 15 22.93 12.31 -1.50
N MET A 16 23.43 13.17 -0.61
CA MET A 16 23.51 12.97 0.85
C MET A 16 22.43 13.70 1.71
N SER A 17 21.48 12.98 2.33
CA SER A 17 20.71 13.33 3.55
C SER A 17 20.26 12.06 4.33
N GLY A 18 20.10 12.15 5.67
CA GLY A 18 20.35 11.05 6.64
C GLY A 18 19.43 9.82 6.67
N GLU A 19 18.11 9.93 6.46
CA GLU A 19 17.19 8.77 6.62
C GLU A 19 16.81 8.11 5.29
N GLY A 20 16.42 8.90 4.28
CA GLY A 20 16.13 8.39 2.93
C GLY A 20 17.35 7.69 2.29
N ASN A 21 18.57 8.09 2.67
CA ASN A 21 19.77 7.42 2.18
C ASN A 21 20.07 6.10 2.87
N PHE A 22 19.63 5.90 4.11
CA PHE A 22 19.76 4.60 4.75
C PHE A 22 18.87 3.58 4.03
N TYR A 23 17.63 3.93 3.70
CA TYR A 23 16.75 3.10 2.87
C TYR A 23 17.33 2.83 1.48
N LYS A 24 17.81 3.88 0.79
CA LYS A 24 18.46 3.73 -0.51
C LYS A 24 19.74 2.89 -0.42
N PHE A 25 20.48 2.96 0.69
CA PHE A 25 21.63 2.12 0.97
C PHE A 25 21.22 0.66 1.21
N LEU A 26 20.24 0.39 2.08
CA LEU A 26 19.75 -0.96 2.35
C LEU A 26 19.21 -1.63 1.08
N MET A 27 18.39 -0.92 0.32
CA MET A 27 17.93 -1.36 -1.00
C MET A 27 19.12 -1.61 -1.96
N SER A 28 20.26 -0.91 -1.79
CA SER A 28 21.46 -1.05 -2.65
C SER A 28 22.28 -2.27 -2.35
N LYS A 29 22.19 -2.71 -1.11
CA LYS A 29 22.77 -3.94 -0.63
C LYS A 29 21.80 -5.12 -0.78
N GLY A 30 20.60 -4.90 -1.32
CA GLY A 30 19.54 -5.91 -1.41
C GLY A 30 19.00 -6.33 -0.04
N LEU A 31 19.20 -5.50 0.98
CA LEU A 31 18.81 -5.78 2.38
C LEU A 31 17.34 -5.43 2.64
N ILE A 32 16.76 -4.58 1.80
CA ILE A 32 15.32 -4.35 1.75
C ILE A 32 14.89 -4.59 0.32
N GLU A 33 13.83 -5.37 0.17
CA GLU A 33 13.12 -5.54 -1.09
C GLU A 33 11.70 -5.02 -0.88
N LEU A 34 11.25 -4.18 -1.82
CA LEU A 34 9.89 -3.66 -1.85
C LEU A 34 9.05 -4.51 -2.79
N PHE A 35 7.87 -4.88 -2.30
CA PHE A 35 6.83 -5.54 -3.06
C PHE A 35 5.67 -4.58 -3.23
N LEU A 36 5.24 -4.40 -4.47
CA LEU A 36 4.09 -3.60 -4.84
C LEU A 36 2.98 -4.54 -5.33
N TRP A 37 1.80 -4.34 -4.78
CA TRP A 37 0.58 -4.86 -5.36
C TRP A 37 -0.11 -3.72 -6.09
N LEU A 38 -0.40 -3.91 -7.38
CA LEU A 38 -0.96 -2.89 -8.26
C LEU A 38 -2.08 -3.49 -9.10
N ASP A 39 -3.24 -2.84 -9.07
CA ASP A 39 -4.28 -3.05 -10.06
C ASP A 39 -3.77 -2.61 -11.44
N ILE A 40 -4.19 -3.31 -12.48
CA ILE A 40 -3.75 -3.04 -13.86
C ILE A 40 -4.15 -1.64 -14.34
N GLY A 41 -5.21 -1.05 -13.76
CA GLY A 41 -5.64 0.33 -13.97
C GLY A 41 -4.56 1.35 -13.65
N CYS A 42 -3.72 1.10 -12.65
CA CYS A 42 -2.59 1.95 -12.28
C CYS A 42 -1.60 2.16 -13.44
N MET A 43 -1.53 1.19 -14.37
CA MET A 43 -0.56 1.15 -15.47
C MET A 43 -1.14 1.62 -16.80
N ARG A 44 -2.40 2.10 -16.85
CA ARG A 44 -3.05 2.56 -18.09
C ARG A 44 -2.63 3.98 -18.50
N ASN A 45 -2.00 4.72 -17.60
CA ASN A 45 -1.45 6.05 -17.87
C ASN A 45 -0.05 5.94 -18.49
N ARG A 46 0.24 6.78 -19.49
CA ARG A 46 1.56 6.85 -20.13
C ARG A 46 2.62 7.58 -19.29
N GLU A 47 2.20 8.31 -18.25
CA GLU A 47 3.06 9.13 -17.39
C GLU A 47 4.30 8.39 -16.88
N TYR A 48 4.14 7.14 -16.44
CA TYR A 48 5.23 6.34 -15.87
C TYR A 48 5.87 5.35 -16.86
N ASN A 49 5.50 5.39 -18.14
CA ASN A 49 6.09 4.51 -19.14
C ASN A 49 7.59 4.80 -19.29
N TRP A 50 8.40 3.73 -19.25
CA TRP A 50 9.87 3.82 -19.33
C TRP A 50 10.54 4.58 -18.18
N GLN A 51 9.80 4.88 -17.12
CA GLN A 51 10.33 5.52 -15.93
C GLN A 51 10.61 4.50 -14.82
N THR A 52 11.39 4.92 -13.83
CA THR A 52 11.49 4.17 -12.57
C THR A 52 10.19 4.38 -11.80
N LEU A 53 9.48 3.30 -11.49
CA LEU A 53 8.16 3.38 -10.85
C LEU A 53 8.25 3.88 -9.40
N VAL A 54 9.28 3.47 -8.66
CA VAL A 54 9.51 3.86 -7.26
C VAL A 54 10.86 4.57 -7.16
N SER A 55 10.81 5.89 -7.04
CA SER A 55 12.00 6.74 -6.86
C SER A 55 12.25 7.05 -5.38
N HIS A 56 11.20 6.98 -4.56
CA HIS A 56 11.21 7.28 -3.13
C HIS A 56 10.74 6.07 -2.31
N PRO A 57 11.57 5.01 -2.20
CA PRO A 57 11.24 3.83 -1.40
C PRO A 57 10.99 4.14 0.08
N GLU A 58 11.57 5.23 0.60
CA GLU A 58 11.38 5.71 1.98
C GLU A 58 9.94 6.13 2.32
N VAL A 59 9.09 6.33 1.31
CA VAL A 59 7.65 6.58 1.49
C VAL A 59 6.94 5.35 2.06
N VAL A 60 7.46 4.14 1.80
CA VAL A 60 6.92 2.90 2.36
C VAL A 60 7.39 2.75 3.80
N PRO A 61 6.49 2.84 4.80
CA PRO A 61 6.87 2.88 6.21
C PRO A 61 7.25 1.48 6.70
N LEU A 62 8.21 1.41 7.63
CA LEU A 62 8.53 0.16 8.33
C LEU A 62 7.92 0.15 9.74
N PRO A 63 7.41 -1.01 10.21
CA PRO A 63 7.29 -2.31 9.54
C PRO A 63 5.90 -2.51 8.87
N SER A 64 5.32 -1.48 8.26
CA SER A 64 3.91 -1.49 7.81
C SER A 64 3.76 -1.64 6.29
N ILE A 65 2.55 -1.92 5.84
CA ILE A 65 2.12 -1.78 4.45
C ILE A 65 1.56 -0.38 4.23
N LEU A 66 2.03 0.28 3.19
CA LEU A 66 1.45 1.50 2.66
C LEU A 66 0.25 1.18 1.78
N ILE A 67 -0.87 1.82 2.04
CA ILE A 67 -2.15 1.59 1.36
C ILE A 67 -2.73 2.91 0.90
N GLN A 68 -3.29 2.93 -0.30
CA GLN A 68 -3.99 4.11 -0.80
C GLN A 68 -5.40 4.23 -0.22
N ALA A 69 -5.69 5.38 0.37
CA ALA A 69 -7.05 5.77 0.71
C ALA A 69 -7.61 6.71 -0.37
N ARG A 70 -8.81 6.43 -0.88
CA ARG A 70 -9.54 7.32 -1.81
C ARG A 70 -10.16 8.52 -1.09
N GLU A 71 -10.38 8.39 0.22
CA GLU A 71 -10.99 9.40 1.09
C GLU A 71 -10.29 9.34 2.46
N LYS A 72 -10.23 10.47 3.19
CA LYS A 72 -9.73 10.44 4.57
C LYS A 72 -10.78 9.77 5.45
N PRO A 73 -10.44 8.72 6.24
CA PRO A 73 -11.40 8.12 7.15
C PRO A 73 -11.86 9.15 8.17
N THR A 74 -13.18 9.26 8.35
CA THR A 74 -13.78 10.12 9.37
C THR A 74 -13.52 9.58 10.77
N GLU A 75 -13.57 8.25 10.91
CA GLU A 75 -13.28 7.52 12.16
C GLU A 75 -12.57 6.20 11.86
N LEU A 76 -11.61 5.83 12.71
CA LEU A 76 -10.99 4.50 12.70
C LEU A 76 -11.85 3.56 13.53
N SER A 77 -12.72 2.79 12.87
CA SER A 77 -13.57 1.80 13.53
C SER A 77 -13.02 0.39 13.36
N THR A 78 -12.94 -0.38 14.45
CA THR A 78 -12.57 -1.80 14.42
C THR A 78 -13.72 -2.72 13.96
N THR A 79 -14.86 -2.11 13.62
CA THR A 79 -16.04 -2.80 13.06
C THR A 79 -15.72 -3.39 11.70
N TRP A 80 -16.31 -4.55 11.43
CA TRP A 80 -16.21 -5.26 10.16
C TRP A 80 -16.91 -4.46 9.06
N VAL A 81 -16.20 -4.22 7.96
CA VAL A 81 -16.70 -3.43 6.85
C VAL A 81 -17.58 -4.29 5.95
N ASP A 82 -18.88 -4.27 6.19
CA ASP A 82 -19.88 -4.82 5.26
C ASP A 82 -20.19 -3.79 4.16
N LYS A 83 -19.83 -4.08 2.90
CA LYS A 83 -20.06 -3.19 1.74
C LYS A 83 -21.53 -2.90 1.46
N THR A 84 -22.46 -3.73 1.96
CA THR A 84 -23.90 -3.46 1.84
C THR A 84 -24.38 -2.37 2.81
N ARG A 85 -23.55 -2.03 3.82
CA ARG A 85 -23.89 -1.12 4.93
C ARG A 85 -22.91 0.03 5.11
N HIS A 86 -21.66 -0.13 4.66
CA HIS A 86 -20.57 0.79 4.94
C HIS A 86 -19.85 1.20 3.65
N ALA A 87 -19.48 2.48 3.56
CA ALA A 87 -18.56 2.95 2.54
C ALA A 87 -17.12 2.52 2.88
N CYS A 88 -16.36 2.09 1.86
CA CYS A 88 -14.91 1.86 2.01
C CYS A 88 -14.15 3.11 1.60
N TYR A 89 -13.23 3.60 2.43
CA TYR A 89 -12.32 4.70 2.09
C TYR A 89 -10.99 4.19 1.52
N VAL A 90 -10.73 2.89 1.56
CA VAL A 90 -9.59 2.26 0.88
C VAL A 90 -9.87 2.18 -0.62
N ALA A 91 -8.92 2.61 -1.44
CA ALA A 91 -9.02 2.54 -2.90
C ALA A 91 -8.87 1.10 -3.41
N GLY A 92 -8.05 0.29 -2.74
CA GLY A 92 -7.82 -1.11 -3.10
C GLY A 92 -7.20 -1.31 -4.48
N ALA A 93 -6.58 -0.29 -5.06
CA ALA A 93 -5.90 -0.41 -6.35
C ALA A 93 -4.38 -0.54 -6.21
N SER A 94 -3.82 -0.21 -5.05
CA SER A 94 -2.39 -0.17 -4.87
C SER A 94 -2.00 -0.32 -3.40
N MET A 95 -0.99 -1.16 -3.15
CA MET A 95 -0.35 -1.33 -1.83
C MET A 95 1.16 -1.52 -2.02
N ALA A 96 1.97 -1.06 -1.07
CA ALA A 96 3.41 -1.24 -1.09
C ALA A 96 3.93 -1.60 0.30
N GLY A 97 4.86 -2.54 0.36
CA GLY A 97 5.41 -3.03 1.62
C GLY A 97 6.77 -3.68 1.43
N THR A 98 7.49 -3.88 2.53
CA THR A 98 8.72 -4.68 2.51
C THR A 98 8.44 -6.17 2.61
N VAL A 99 9.42 -6.98 2.23
CA VAL A 99 9.40 -8.44 2.44
C VAL A 99 9.08 -8.84 3.88
N ALA A 100 9.46 -8.02 4.87
CA ALA A 100 9.13 -8.29 6.27
C ALA A 100 7.66 -7.98 6.60
N ALA A 101 7.11 -6.89 6.06
CA ALA A 101 5.76 -6.45 6.35
C ALA A 101 4.67 -7.31 5.67
N TRP A 102 4.94 -7.81 4.46
CA TRP A 102 3.95 -8.56 3.67
C TRP A 102 3.45 -9.84 4.32
N PRO A 103 4.31 -10.72 4.89
CA PRO A 103 3.86 -11.90 5.61
C PRO A 103 2.94 -11.56 6.79
N GLU A 104 3.29 -10.54 7.59
CA GLU A 104 2.49 -10.12 8.75
C GLU A 104 1.11 -9.61 8.30
N PHE A 105 1.07 -8.76 7.28
CA PHE A 105 -0.19 -8.29 6.70
C PHE A 105 -1.01 -9.45 6.12
N PHE A 106 -0.38 -10.38 5.40
CA PHE A 106 -1.07 -11.49 4.75
C PHE A 106 -1.71 -12.45 5.76
N GLU A 107 -1.04 -12.74 6.87
CA GLU A 107 -1.62 -13.53 7.96
C GLU A 107 -2.83 -12.82 8.59
N ALA A 108 -2.73 -11.52 8.89
CA ALA A 108 -3.86 -10.73 9.38
C ALA A 108 -5.03 -10.66 8.37
N PHE A 109 -4.71 -10.58 7.08
CA PHE A 109 -5.68 -10.54 5.99
C PHE A 109 -6.45 -11.87 5.87
N LYS A 110 -5.77 -13.02 5.96
CA LYS A 110 -6.41 -14.35 5.98
C LYS A 110 -7.37 -14.50 7.17
N LEU A 111 -6.90 -14.17 8.37
CA LEU A 111 -7.74 -14.22 9.58
C LEU A 111 -8.96 -13.29 9.46
N THR A 112 -8.79 -12.17 8.75
CA THR A 112 -9.91 -11.29 8.42
C THR A 112 -10.87 -11.97 7.46
N ILE A 113 -10.43 -12.62 6.38
CA ILE A 113 -11.33 -13.38 5.49
C ILE A 113 -12.10 -14.46 6.25
N ASP A 114 -11.41 -15.27 7.05
CA ASP A 114 -12.04 -16.33 7.84
C ASP A 114 -13.12 -15.75 8.77
N GLY A 115 -12.83 -14.61 9.40
CA GLY A 115 -13.80 -13.95 10.25
C GLY A 115 -15.00 -13.33 9.50
N TYR A 116 -14.91 -13.02 8.20
CA TYR A 116 -16.08 -12.67 7.38
C TYR A 116 -16.98 -13.89 7.20
N VAL A 117 -16.38 -15.05 6.90
CA VAL A 117 -17.09 -16.32 6.72
C VAL A 117 -17.81 -16.72 8.01
N ASP A 118 -17.12 -16.70 9.14
CA ASP A 118 -17.68 -17.06 10.45
C ASP A 118 -18.89 -16.19 10.85
N ARG A 119 -18.90 -14.93 10.40
CA ARG A 119 -19.97 -13.96 10.70
C ARG A 119 -21.09 -13.95 9.67
N GLY A 120 -20.97 -14.73 8.60
CA GLY A 120 -21.91 -14.68 7.47
C GLY A 120 -21.96 -13.31 6.80
N LEU A 121 -20.84 -12.57 6.80
CA LEU A 121 -20.75 -11.25 6.17
C LEU A 121 -20.34 -11.38 4.70
N CYS A 122 -20.96 -10.58 3.83
CA CYS A 122 -20.56 -10.50 2.43
C CYS A 122 -19.30 -9.62 2.30
N ILE A 123 -18.25 -10.16 1.69
CA ILE A 123 -17.03 -9.41 1.37
C ILE A 123 -17.31 -8.43 0.20
N GLY A 124 -17.92 -8.92 -0.88
CA GLY A 124 -18.17 -8.17 -2.12
C GLY A 124 -16.90 -7.87 -2.91
N GLU A 125 -16.00 -7.08 -2.33
CA GLU A 125 -14.74 -6.61 -2.92
C GLU A 125 -13.61 -6.67 -1.89
N ASP A 126 -12.37 -6.81 -2.36
CA ASP A 126 -11.16 -6.87 -1.53
C ASP A 126 -10.97 -5.61 -0.64
N GLN A 127 -11.38 -4.43 -1.10
CA GLN A 127 -11.37 -3.17 -0.34
C GLN A 127 -11.94 -3.30 1.07
N ALA A 128 -13.03 -4.07 1.23
CA ALA A 128 -13.69 -4.28 2.51
C ALA A 128 -12.80 -5.06 3.49
N VAL A 129 -12.14 -6.11 2.98
CA VAL A 129 -11.22 -6.95 3.75
C VAL A 129 -9.95 -6.18 4.07
N ILE A 130 -9.39 -5.45 3.10
CA ILE A 130 -8.19 -4.61 3.32
C ILE A 130 -8.48 -3.58 4.41
N GLN A 131 -9.59 -2.85 4.30
CA GLN A 131 -9.97 -1.84 5.29
C GLN A 131 -10.17 -2.47 6.67
N THR A 132 -10.93 -3.56 6.77
CA THR A 132 -11.16 -4.27 8.05
C THR A 132 -9.85 -4.79 8.65
N THR A 133 -8.96 -5.34 7.83
CA THR A 133 -7.63 -5.80 8.28
C THR A 133 -6.87 -4.64 8.90
N CYS A 134 -6.81 -3.50 8.21
CA CYS A 134 -6.05 -2.35 8.67
C CYS A 134 -6.64 -1.65 9.88
N THR A 135 -7.97 -1.50 9.96
CA THR A 135 -8.59 -0.85 11.13
C THR A 135 -8.51 -1.72 12.38
N ARG A 136 -8.42 -3.05 12.22
CA ARG A 136 -8.21 -3.98 13.33
C ARG A 136 -6.74 -4.15 13.71
N HIS A 137 -5.81 -3.77 12.83
CA HIS A 137 -4.36 -3.90 13.03
C HIS A 137 -3.64 -2.60 12.65
N LEU A 138 -3.85 -1.54 13.44
CA LEU A 138 -3.34 -0.18 13.15
C LEU A 138 -1.81 -0.07 13.02
N SER A 139 -1.04 -1.04 13.53
CA SER A 139 0.41 -1.10 13.36
C SER A 139 0.83 -1.67 12.00
N LEU A 140 -0.03 -2.45 11.34
CA LEU A 140 0.28 -3.13 10.08
C LEU A 140 0.07 -2.23 8.86
N CYS A 141 -0.74 -1.18 8.97
CA CYS A 141 -1.10 -0.34 7.84
C CYS A 141 -0.79 1.13 8.08
N ARG A 142 -0.39 1.80 6.99
CA ARG A 142 -0.27 3.25 6.87
C ARG A 142 -0.95 3.68 5.59
N PHE A 143 -1.50 4.89 5.58
CA PHE A 143 -2.36 5.34 4.50
C PHE A 143 -1.77 6.56 3.79
N VAL A 144 -1.67 6.50 2.47
CA VAL A 144 -1.56 7.72 1.65
C VAL A 144 -2.97 8.26 1.44
N LEU A 145 -3.19 9.50 1.85
CA LEU A 145 -4.46 10.20 1.75
C LEU A 145 -4.55 11.02 0.45
N PRO A 146 -5.75 11.36 -0.04
CA PRO A 146 -5.92 12.14 -1.26
C PRO A 146 -5.17 13.48 -1.29
N GLY A 147 -5.03 14.16 -0.15
CA GLY A 147 -4.28 15.42 -0.06
C GLY A 147 -2.76 15.28 -0.17
N GLN A 148 -2.24 14.05 -0.13
CA GLN A 148 -0.81 13.74 -0.22
C GLN A 148 -0.41 13.27 -1.62
N MET A 149 -1.35 13.13 -2.56
CA MET A 149 -1.09 12.61 -3.90
C MET A 149 -1.76 13.47 -4.98
N GLN A 150 -1.29 13.35 -6.23
CA GLN A 150 -1.93 13.96 -7.39
C GLN A 150 -2.55 12.90 -8.30
N GLY A 151 -3.54 13.33 -9.09
CA GLY A 151 -4.19 12.50 -10.09
C GLY A 151 -5.46 11.80 -9.57
N ASP A 152 -5.73 10.62 -10.13
CA ASP A 152 -6.93 9.86 -9.84
C ASP A 152 -6.90 9.32 -8.38
N PRO A 153 -7.94 9.54 -7.56
CA PRO A 153 -7.97 9.10 -6.17
C PRO A 153 -7.99 7.58 -6.00
N TRP A 154 -8.19 6.83 -7.07
CA TRP A 154 -8.04 5.37 -7.12
C TRP A 154 -6.61 4.95 -7.46
N PHE A 155 -5.78 5.78 -8.12
CA PHE A 155 -4.46 5.37 -8.63
C PHE A 155 -3.27 6.27 -8.22
N GLY A 156 -3.48 7.27 -7.36
CA GLY A 156 -2.46 8.24 -6.94
C GLY A 156 -1.27 7.72 -6.13
N MET A 157 -1.26 6.48 -5.62
CA MET A 157 -0.10 5.97 -4.84
C MET A 157 1.19 5.89 -5.68
N LEU A 158 1.08 5.63 -6.99
CA LEU A 158 2.25 5.66 -7.87
C LEU A 158 2.90 7.05 -7.90
N TRP A 159 2.10 8.11 -7.88
CA TRP A 159 2.60 9.47 -7.79
C TRP A 159 3.37 9.68 -6.48
N ALA A 160 2.82 9.21 -5.36
CA ALA A 160 3.47 9.31 -4.05
C ALA A 160 4.82 8.58 -3.99
N LEU A 161 4.87 7.36 -4.52
CA LEU A 161 6.11 6.56 -4.58
C LEU A 161 7.14 7.12 -5.56
N HIS A 162 6.69 7.86 -6.58
CA HIS A 162 7.57 8.46 -7.59
C HIS A 162 8.10 9.85 -7.19
N HIS A 163 7.31 10.66 -6.49
CA HIS A 163 7.67 12.06 -6.15
C HIS A 163 8.08 12.25 -4.69
N GLY A 164 7.79 11.28 -3.82
CA GLY A 164 8.05 11.39 -2.39
C GLY A 164 6.96 12.19 -1.67
N VAL A 165 6.46 11.65 -0.57
CA VAL A 165 5.43 12.29 0.27
C VAL A 165 5.71 11.99 1.74
N ASN A 166 5.27 12.88 2.63
CA ASN A 166 5.19 12.53 4.05
C ASN A 166 3.88 11.78 4.28
N VAL A 167 4.00 10.52 4.67
CA VAL A 167 2.86 9.68 5.06
C VAL A 167 2.60 9.92 6.53
N ASP A 168 1.56 10.70 6.82
CA ASP A 168 1.11 10.91 8.20
C ASP A 168 0.59 9.59 8.81
N THR A 169 0.78 9.44 10.11
CA THR A 169 0.03 8.44 10.89
C THR A 169 -1.41 8.92 11.02
N LEU A 170 -2.36 8.14 10.48
CA LEU A 170 -3.76 8.23 10.88
C LEU A 170 -3.94 7.83 12.35
#